data_AF-A0A820DH61-F1
#
_entry.id   AF-A0A820DH61-F1
#
_cell.length_a   1.000
_cell.length_b   1.000
_cell.length_c   1.000
_cell.angle_alpha   90.00
_cell.angle_beta   90.00
_cell.angle_gamma   90.00
#
_symmetry.space_group_name_H-M   'P 1'
#
loop_
_entity.id
_entity.type
_entity.pdbx_description
1 polymer ?
#
loop_
_entity_poly.entity_id
_entity_poly.type
_entity_poly.pdbx_seq_one_letter_code
_entity_poly.pdbx_strand_id
1 'polypeptide(L)'
;DINHRYIFYEIVEKLNTENRDKPLTDELNKHWIKLFSKICTGDLCPMQAVIGGIAAQEVMKAVTGKFMPIRQFLYFDAIECLPENVFQPSDIIPKPRFSTKKNRYCSQEIVFGADFQEKICKSKYFVVGAGAIGCEMLKNFAMMGIGCDKQGGVYVTDMDSIEKSNLNRQFLFRSWNIGQMKSKIAADTVKTMNPMMNIHAFIEGVLPETEHIYDDTFFERLDGVVNALDNVKARKYY
;
A
#
# COMPACT_ATOMS: atom_id res chain seq x y z
N ASP A 1 20.06 15.75 -8.32
CA ASP A 1 21.38 16.39 -8.48
C ASP A 1 22.36 15.76 -7.52
N ILE A 2 23.61 15.51 -7.93
CA ILE A 2 24.61 14.79 -7.12
C ILE A 2 25.01 15.61 -5.89
N ASN A 3 25.01 16.94 -5.99
CA ASN A 3 25.36 17.87 -4.91
C ASN A 3 24.45 17.75 -3.67
N HIS A 4 23.14 17.54 -3.84
CA HIS A 4 22.22 17.44 -2.68
C HIS A 4 22.46 16.20 -1.81
N ARG A 5 23.05 15.13 -2.35
CA ARG A 5 23.30 13.88 -1.62
C ARG A 5 24.46 13.99 -0.64
N TYR A 6 25.52 14.71 -1.05
CA TYR A 6 26.65 15.01 -0.18
C TYR A 6 26.21 15.95 0.95
N ILE A 7 25.38 16.95 0.63
CA ILE A 7 24.80 17.87 1.63
C ILE A 7 24.02 17.11 2.71
N PHE A 8 23.19 16.12 2.35
CA PHE A 8 22.44 15.35 3.37
C PHE A 8 23.37 14.55 4.29
N TYR A 9 24.41 13.92 3.74
CA TYR A 9 25.38 13.17 4.55
C TYR A 9 26.14 14.09 5.52
N GLU A 10 26.60 15.25 5.04
CA GLU A 10 27.27 16.27 5.87
C GLU A 10 26.37 16.76 7.00
N ILE A 11 25.06 16.95 6.75
CA ILE A 11 24.09 17.30 7.79
C ILE A 11 24.00 16.20 8.85
N VAL A 12 23.95 14.93 8.46
CA VAL A 12 23.87 13.81 9.40
C VAL A 12 25.15 13.68 10.22
N GLU A 13 26.32 13.86 9.60
CA GLU A 13 27.62 13.85 10.28
C GLU A 13 27.74 14.99 11.30
N LYS A 14 27.33 16.20 10.90
CA LYS A 14 27.25 17.35 11.80
C LYS A 14 26.31 17.12 12.97
N LEU A 15 25.11 16.60 12.74
CA LEU A 15 24.14 16.27 13.80
C LEU A 15 24.64 15.17 14.75
N ASN A 16 25.39 14.20 14.22
CA ASN A 16 25.99 13.17 15.05
C ASN A 16 27.04 13.78 15.98
N THR A 17 27.87 14.70 15.49
CA THR A 17 29.01 15.26 16.23
C THR A 17 28.65 16.42 17.17
N GLU A 18 27.65 17.23 16.83
CA GLU A 18 27.22 18.39 17.64
C GLU A 18 26.27 18.05 18.79
N ASN A 19 26.02 16.77 19.04
CA ASN A 19 25.12 16.37 20.11
C ASN A 19 25.72 16.66 21.50
N ARG A 20 24.91 17.21 22.41
CA ARG A 20 25.37 17.90 23.62
C ARG A 20 26.18 17.04 24.60
N ASP A 21 25.96 15.73 24.59
CA ASP A 21 26.56 14.82 25.56
C ASP A 21 27.71 13.99 24.95
N LYS A 22 27.49 13.36 23.79
CA LYS A 22 28.42 12.51 23.00
C LYS A 22 27.87 12.31 21.58
N PRO A 23 28.68 11.82 20.62
CA PRO A 23 28.12 11.34 19.35
C PRO A 23 27.01 10.32 19.56
N LEU A 24 25.93 10.43 18.76
CA LEU A 24 24.78 9.51 18.83
C LEU A 24 25.17 8.08 18.45
N THR A 25 26.16 7.94 17.57
CA THR A 25 26.76 6.66 17.16
C THR A 25 28.22 6.85 16.80
N ASP A 26 29.05 5.84 17.10
CA ASP A 26 30.47 5.82 16.74
C ASP A 26 30.68 5.67 15.24
N GLU A 27 29.76 5.00 14.53
CA GLU A 27 29.81 4.78 13.09
C GLU A 27 28.50 5.16 12.40
N LEU A 28 28.60 5.95 11.33
CA LEU A 28 27.49 6.29 10.45
C LEU A 28 27.46 5.35 9.25
N ASN A 29 26.34 4.66 9.06
CA ASN A 29 26.16 3.83 7.90
C ASN A 29 25.86 4.69 6.65
N LYS A 30 26.90 4.95 5.85
CA LYS A 30 26.82 5.74 4.62
C LYS A 30 25.83 5.17 3.61
N HIS A 31 25.65 3.86 3.56
CA HIS A 31 24.72 3.21 2.63
C HIS A 31 23.28 3.61 2.96
N TRP A 32 22.85 3.47 4.22
CA TRP A 32 21.49 3.81 4.64
C TRP A 32 21.19 5.31 4.52
N ILE A 33 22.14 6.17 4.88
CA ILE A 33 21.97 7.63 4.76
C ILE A 33 21.78 8.03 3.29
N LYS A 34 22.60 7.47 2.39
CA LYS A 34 22.45 7.69 0.94
C LYS A 34 21.12 7.14 0.44
N LEU A 35 20.70 5.97 0.90
CA LEU A 35 19.42 5.38 0.49
C LEU A 35 18.25 6.25 0.92
N PHE A 36 18.20 6.67 2.19
CA PHE A 36 17.18 7.58 2.70
C PHE A 36 17.13 8.87 1.88
N SER A 37 18.28 9.48 1.57
CA SER A 37 18.34 10.71 0.75
C SER A 37 17.77 10.53 -0.67
N LYS A 38 17.77 9.30 -1.22
CA LYS A 38 17.21 9.02 -2.55
C LYS A 38 15.69 8.93 -2.51
N ILE A 39 15.12 8.38 -1.44
CA ILE A 39 13.70 8.06 -1.35
C ILE A 39 12.92 9.02 -0.44
N CYS A 40 13.57 10.01 0.19
CA CYS A 40 12.96 10.88 1.21
C CYS A 40 11.81 11.75 0.72
N THR A 41 11.70 11.96 -0.60
CA THR A 41 10.57 12.68 -1.22
C THR A 41 9.49 11.73 -1.76
N GLY A 42 9.71 10.43 -1.60
CA GLY A 42 8.74 9.40 -1.93
C GLY A 42 7.57 9.43 -0.95
N ASP A 43 6.38 9.13 -1.48
CA ASP A 43 5.15 9.08 -0.72
C ASP A 43 4.36 7.84 -1.13
N LEU A 44 4.18 6.92 -0.18
CA LEU A 44 3.67 5.58 -0.43
C LEU A 44 2.43 5.33 0.42
N CYS A 45 1.29 5.09 -0.24
CA CYS A 45 0.02 4.80 0.44
C CYS A 45 0.11 3.65 1.47
N PRO A 46 0.82 2.53 1.22
CA PRO A 46 1.00 1.50 2.25
C PRO A 46 1.73 1.99 3.51
N MET A 47 2.77 2.82 3.36
CA MET A 47 3.50 3.40 4.50
C MET A 47 2.60 4.35 5.28
N GLN A 48 1.83 5.19 4.59
CA GLN A 48 0.84 6.08 5.20
C GLN A 48 -0.24 5.29 5.96
N ALA A 49 -0.71 4.16 5.42
CA ALA A 49 -1.70 3.32 6.06
C ALA A 49 -1.16 2.69 7.36
N VAL A 50 0.07 2.17 7.35
CA VAL A 50 0.72 1.60 8.54
C VAL A 50 0.96 2.65 9.61
N ILE A 51 1.66 3.73 9.27
CA ILE A 51 2.00 4.79 10.23
C ILE A 51 0.74 5.51 10.71
N GLY A 52 -0.21 5.79 9.82
CA GLY A 52 -1.49 6.40 10.15
C GLY A 52 -2.33 5.55 11.09
N GLY A 53 -2.37 4.22 10.88
CA GLY A 53 -3.03 3.30 11.79
C GLY A 53 -2.40 3.26 13.18
N ILE A 54 -1.07 3.22 13.25
CA ILE A 54 -0.33 3.28 14.53
C ILE A 54 -0.58 4.61 15.23
N ALA A 55 -0.43 5.73 14.53
CA ALA A 55 -0.64 7.06 15.09
C ALA A 55 -2.08 7.26 15.58
N ALA A 56 -3.09 6.82 14.82
CA ALA A 56 -4.49 6.85 15.25
C ALA A 56 -4.70 6.03 16.54
N GLN A 57 -4.06 4.87 16.64
CA GLN A 57 -4.12 4.07 17.85
C GLN A 57 -3.43 4.75 19.04
N GLU A 58 -2.28 5.41 18.85
CA GLU A 58 -1.62 6.17 19.93
C GLU A 58 -2.50 7.33 20.43
N VAL A 59 -3.23 8.02 19.53
CA VAL A 59 -4.22 9.03 19.92
C VAL A 59 -5.30 8.40 20.82
N MET A 60 -5.82 7.23 20.44
CA MET A 60 -6.81 6.52 21.26
C MET A 60 -6.26 6.14 22.64
N LYS A 61 -5.01 5.67 22.73
CA LYS A 61 -4.36 5.37 24.01
C LYS A 61 -4.24 6.61 24.90
N ALA A 62 -3.86 7.74 24.31
CA ALA A 62 -3.69 9.00 25.04
C ALA A 62 -5.01 9.53 25.63
N VAL A 63 -6.10 9.49 24.85
CA VAL A 63 -7.40 10.03 25.31
C VAL A 63 -8.20 9.07 26.20
N THR A 64 -7.92 7.77 26.13
CA THR A 64 -8.65 6.76 26.93
C THR A 64 -7.89 6.25 28.15
N GLY A 65 -6.57 6.43 28.20
CA GLY A 65 -5.71 5.78 29.19
C GLY A 65 -5.68 4.24 29.07
N LYS A 66 -6.16 3.69 27.95
CA LYS A 66 -6.25 2.25 27.72
C LYS A 66 -5.09 1.79 26.82
N PHE A 67 -4.49 0.66 27.19
CA PHE A 67 -3.30 0.05 26.54
C PHE A 67 -1.98 0.79 26.80
N MET A 68 -0.88 0.07 26.59
CA MET A 68 0.47 0.62 26.75
C MET A 68 0.86 1.49 25.53
N PRO A 69 1.20 2.78 25.71
CA PRO A 69 1.65 3.63 24.62
C PRO A 69 3.09 3.30 24.21
N ILE A 70 3.46 3.69 22.99
CA ILE A 70 4.84 3.65 22.53
C ILE A 70 5.67 4.61 23.41
N ARG A 71 6.86 4.16 23.84
CA ARG A 71 7.79 4.93 24.68
C ARG A 71 9.19 4.84 24.10
N GLN A 72 9.71 5.84 23.39
CA GLN A 72 9.10 7.10 22.92
C GLN A 72 9.17 7.23 21.40
N PHE A 73 10.16 6.56 20.80
CA PHE A 73 10.43 6.57 19.37
C PHE A 73 10.04 5.24 18.76
N LEU A 74 9.42 5.30 17.59
CA LEU A 74 9.20 4.15 16.72
C LEU A 74 9.80 4.50 15.37
N TYR A 75 10.82 3.73 14.96
CA TYR A 75 11.34 3.74 13.60
C TYR A 75 10.80 2.49 12.90
N PHE A 76 10.32 2.68 11.68
CA PHE A 76 9.79 1.60 10.84
C PHE A 76 10.28 1.82 9.42
N ASP A 77 10.80 0.75 8.82
CA ASP A 77 11.21 0.70 7.44
C ASP A 77 10.71 -0.61 6.79
N ALA A 78 10.66 -0.60 5.47
CA ALA A 78 10.29 -1.73 4.63
C ALA A 78 11.23 -1.78 3.43
N ILE A 79 12.53 -1.74 3.72
CA ILE A 79 13.59 -1.67 2.71
C ILE A 79 13.60 -2.89 1.77
N GLU A 80 13.11 -4.04 2.25
CA GLU A 80 12.99 -5.27 1.48
C GLU A 80 12.00 -5.12 0.30
N CYS A 81 11.13 -4.12 0.34
CA CYS A 81 10.21 -3.81 -0.77
C CYS A 81 10.87 -3.01 -1.91
N LEU A 82 12.09 -2.52 -1.73
CA LEU A 82 12.80 -1.81 -2.79
C LEU A 82 13.25 -2.80 -3.87
N PRO A 83 13.12 -2.47 -5.16
CA PRO A 83 13.54 -3.37 -6.22
C PRO A 83 15.06 -3.62 -6.17
N GLU A 84 15.48 -4.84 -6.51
CA GLU A 84 16.86 -5.34 -6.31
C GLU A 84 17.93 -4.47 -6.97
N ASN A 85 17.59 -3.78 -8.05
CA ASN A 85 18.47 -2.85 -8.76
C ASN A 85 18.81 -1.58 -7.96
N VAL A 86 18.07 -1.26 -6.89
CA VAL A 86 18.33 -0.13 -6.00
C VAL A 86 19.53 -0.39 -5.09
N PHE A 87 19.82 -1.66 -4.79
CA PHE A 87 20.89 -2.10 -3.90
C PHE A 87 22.23 -2.37 -4.58
N GLN A 88 22.36 -2.18 -5.89
CA GLN A 88 23.63 -2.46 -6.55
C GLN A 88 24.73 -1.50 -6.07
N PRO A 89 25.89 -2.02 -5.58
CA PRO A 89 26.99 -1.21 -5.04
C PRO A 89 27.69 -0.30 -6.05
N SER A 90 27.38 -0.43 -7.34
CA SER A 90 27.98 0.39 -8.38
C SER A 90 27.48 1.83 -8.28
N ASP A 91 28.39 2.81 -8.39
CA ASP A 91 28.04 4.22 -8.58
C ASP A 91 27.21 4.48 -9.86
N ILE A 92 27.01 3.44 -10.67
CA ILE A 92 26.14 3.37 -11.83
C ILE A 92 24.91 2.51 -11.47
N ILE A 93 24.06 3.04 -10.61
CA ILE A 93 22.67 2.55 -10.52
C ILE A 93 21.96 3.14 -11.75
N PRO A 94 21.27 2.34 -12.58
CA PRO A 94 20.43 2.88 -13.64
C PRO A 94 19.51 3.92 -12.99
N LYS A 95 19.61 5.19 -13.41
CA LYS A 95 18.69 6.21 -12.89
C LYS A 95 17.28 5.66 -13.11
N PRO A 96 16.45 5.54 -12.06
CA PRO A 96 15.07 5.13 -12.24
C PRO A 96 14.50 6.01 -13.34
N ARG A 97 13.95 5.40 -14.39
CA ARG A 97 13.30 6.17 -15.42
C ARG A 97 12.14 6.86 -14.71
N PHE A 98 12.19 8.19 -14.63
CA PHE A 98 11.05 8.96 -14.14
C PHE A 98 10.18 9.30 -15.33
N SER A 99 8.87 9.30 -15.14
CA SER A 99 7.99 9.79 -16.20
C SER A 99 8.35 11.23 -16.54
N THR A 100 8.49 11.52 -17.84
CA THR A 100 8.73 12.89 -18.33
C THR A 100 7.48 13.78 -18.18
N LYS A 101 6.32 13.17 -17.92
CA LYS A 101 5.04 13.85 -17.68
C LYS A 101 4.64 13.69 -16.22
N LYS A 102 4.25 14.80 -15.60
CA LYS A 102 3.68 14.79 -14.25
C LYS A 102 2.43 13.90 -14.24
N ASN A 103 2.44 12.88 -13.40
CA ASN A 103 1.31 11.96 -13.19
C ASN A 103 1.05 11.81 -11.69
N ARG A 104 -0.05 11.14 -11.32
CA ARG A 104 -0.45 11.00 -9.90
C ARG A 104 0.43 10.06 -9.08
N TYR A 105 1.27 9.26 -9.73
CA TYR A 105 2.16 8.28 -9.11
C TYR A 105 3.61 8.76 -9.01
N CYS A 106 3.92 10.03 -9.34
CA CYS A 106 5.29 10.55 -9.32
C CYS A 106 6.02 10.25 -8.00
N SER A 107 5.37 10.39 -6.84
CA SER A 107 5.98 10.11 -5.54
C SER A 107 6.28 8.62 -5.33
N GLN A 108 5.49 7.72 -5.91
CA GLN A 108 5.74 6.28 -5.89
C GLN A 108 6.85 5.91 -6.89
N GLU A 109 6.90 6.56 -8.05
CA GLU A 109 7.99 6.41 -9.03
C GLU A 109 9.34 6.87 -8.48
N ILE A 110 9.40 7.83 -7.55
CA ILE A 110 10.64 8.21 -6.85
C ILE A 110 11.28 7.00 -6.15
N VAL A 111 10.45 6.12 -5.57
CA VAL A 111 10.92 4.95 -4.81
C VAL A 111 11.16 3.75 -5.72
N PHE A 112 10.21 3.44 -6.61
CA PHE A 112 10.23 2.20 -7.39
C PHE A 112 10.63 2.36 -8.86
N GLY A 113 10.58 3.59 -9.40
CA GLY A 113 10.79 3.88 -10.83
C GLY A 113 9.55 3.69 -11.70
N ALA A 114 9.51 4.36 -12.86
CA ALA A 114 8.37 4.30 -13.78
C ALA A 114 8.16 2.92 -14.41
N ASP A 115 9.24 2.18 -14.67
CA ASP A 115 9.13 0.82 -15.23
C ASP A 115 8.42 -0.13 -14.24
N PHE A 116 8.66 0.03 -12.93
CA PHE A 116 7.95 -0.73 -11.91
C PHE A 116 6.51 -0.25 -11.74
N GLN A 117 6.28 1.07 -11.82
CA GLN A 117 4.93 1.64 -11.82
C GLN A 117 4.09 1.10 -12.99
N GLU A 118 4.67 0.94 -14.17
CA GLU A 118 4.00 0.36 -15.33
C GLU A 118 3.59 -1.11 -15.06
N LYS A 119 4.46 -1.89 -14.42
CA LYS A 119 4.14 -3.26 -13.98
C LYS A 119 2.96 -3.27 -13.00
N ILE A 120 2.97 -2.40 -11.98
CA ILE A 120 1.86 -2.26 -11.02
C ILE A 120 0.55 -1.95 -11.75
N CYS A 121 0.57 -1.01 -12.71
CA CYS A 121 -0.62 -0.62 -13.46
C CYS A 121 -1.21 -1.76 -14.31
N LYS A 122 -0.36 -2.63 -14.85
CA LYS A 122 -0.75 -3.80 -15.66
C LYS A 122 -1.18 -5.00 -14.83
N SER A 123 -0.99 -4.98 -13.52
CA SER A 123 -1.30 -6.13 -12.68
C SER A 123 -2.78 -6.48 -12.62
N LYS A 124 -3.06 -7.77 -12.47
CA LYS A 124 -4.38 -8.37 -12.34
C LYS A 124 -4.52 -9.09 -10.99
N TYR A 125 -5.35 -8.55 -10.11
CA TYR A 125 -5.54 -9.12 -8.77
C TYR A 125 -7.00 -9.46 -8.48
N PHE A 126 -7.21 -10.56 -7.76
CA PHE A 126 -8.50 -10.90 -7.21
C PHE A 126 -8.53 -10.68 -5.69
N VAL A 127 -9.46 -9.86 -5.21
CA VAL A 127 -9.66 -9.56 -3.79
C VAL A 127 -10.90 -10.31 -3.30
N VAL A 128 -10.68 -11.25 -2.38
CA VAL A 128 -11.74 -12.09 -1.82
C VAL A 128 -12.18 -11.51 -0.48
N GLY A 129 -13.29 -10.80 -0.50
CA GLY A 129 -13.85 -10.06 0.64
C GLY A 129 -13.71 -8.53 0.47
N ALA A 130 -14.80 -7.82 0.72
CA ALA A 130 -14.91 -6.36 0.71
C ALA A 130 -15.23 -5.80 2.11
N GLY A 131 -14.86 -6.55 3.16
CA GLY A 131 -14.95 -6.12 4.56
C GLY A 131 -13.91 -5.06 4.94
N ALA A 132 -13.51 -5.01 6.22
CA ALA A 132 -12.59 -3.98 6.72
C ALA A 132 -11.23 -4.01 6.00
N ILE A 133 -10.63 -5.20 5.91
CA ILE A 133 -9.36 -5.42 5.21
C ILE A 133 -9.54 -5.16 3.71
N GLY A 134 -10.65 -5.60 3.12
CA GLY A 134 -10.95 -5.39 1.71
C GLY A 134 -11.05 -3.92 1.35
N CYS A 135 -11.72 -3.11 2.17
CA CYS A 135 -11.81 -1.66 2.00
C CYS A 135 -10.43 -0.99 2.00
N GLU A 136 -9.58 -1.31 2.98
CA GLU A 136 -8.22 -0.79 3.06
C GLU A 136 -7.36 -1.24 1.88
N MET A 137 -7.47 -2.50 1.48
CA MET A 137 -6.71 -3.05 0.36
C MET A 137 -7.10 -2.40 -0.96
N LEU A 138 -8.40 -2.24 -1.24
CA LEU A 138 -8.88 -1.61 -2.47
C LEU A 138 -8.47 -0.14 -2.56
N LYS A 139 -8.47 0.59 -1.43
CA LYS A 139 -7.94 1.96 -1.38
C LYS A 139 -6.43 1.99 -1.63
N ASN A 140 -5.66 1.04 -1.06
CA ASN A 140 -4.23 0.93 -1.38
C ASN A 140 -4.00 0.64 -2.86
N PHE A 141 -4.74 -0.31 -3.44
CA PHE A 141 -4.67 -0.68 -4.85
C PHE A 141 -4.97 0.54 -5.75
N ALA A 142 -6.03 1.28 -5.44
CA ALA A 142 -6.40 2.50 -6.15
C ALA A 142 -5.29 3.56 -6.09
N MET A 143 -4.66 3.78 -4.92
CA MET A 143 -3.59 4.78 -4.77
C MET A 143 -2.28 4.35 -5.41
N MET A 144 -1.94 3.05 -5.36
CA MET A 144 -0.75 2.49 -5.97
C MET A 144 -0.86 2.37 -7.49
N GLY A 145 -2.09 2.36 -8.01
CA GLY A 145 -2.36 2.27 -9.44
C GLY A 145 -2.59 0.85 -9.95
N ILE A 146 -2.88 -0.13 -9.08
CA ILE A 146 -3.13 -1.51 -9.50
C ILE A 146 -4.34 -1.55 -10.45
N GLY A 147 -4.19 -2.24 -11.57
CA GLY A 147 -5.23 -2.36 -12.59
C GLY A 147 -5.57 -1.04 -13.30
N CYS A 148 -4.69 -0.04 -13.27
CA CYS A 148 -4.90 1.26 -13.93
C CYS A 148 -4.36 1.35 -15.36
N ASP A 149 -3.86 0.24 -15.91
CA ASP A 149 -3.60 0.07 -17.35
C ASP A 149 -4.76 -0.68 -18.02
N LYS A 150 -4.90 -0.52 -19.34
CA LYS A 150 -5.92 -1.25 -20.14
C LYS A 150 -5.78 -2.77 -20.06
N GLN A 151 -4.56 -3.27 -19.82
CA GLN A 151 -4.28 -4.69 -19.65
C GLN A 151 -4.41 -5.15 -18.20
N GLY A 152 -4.52 -4.23 -17.24
CA GLY A 152 -4.67 -4.55 -15.82
C GLY A 152 -6.12 -4.78 -15.40
N GLY A 153 -6.31 -5.25 -14.17
CA GLY A 153 -7.64 -5.48 -13.63
C GLY A 153 -7.67 -5.79 -12.14
N VAL A 154 -8.71 -5.32 -11.46
CA VAL A 154 -9.01 -5.74 -10.10
C VAL A 154 -10.37 -6.39 -10.08
N TYR A 155 -10.44 -7.59 -9.56
CA TYR A 155 -11.68 -8.32 -9.35
C TYR A 155 -11.93 -8.31 -7.85
N VAL A 156 -13.13 -7.97 -7.41
CA VAL A 156 -13.50 -8.03 -5.99
C VAL A 156 -14.77 -8.85 -5.86
N THR A 157 -14.80 -9.75 -4.89
CA THR A 157 -16.04 -10.44 -4.52
C THR A 157 -16.35 -10.31 -3.05
N ASP A 158 -17.63 -10.19 -2.73
CA ASP A 158 -18.18 -10.29 -1.38
C ASP A 158 -19.68 -10.58 -1.49
N MET A 159 -20.14 -11.62 -0.80
CA MET A 159 -21.54 -12.06 -0.80
C MET A 159 -22.41 -11.31 0.21
N ASP A 160 -21.80 -10.49 1.08
CA ASP A 160 -22.53 -9.76 2.10
C ASP A 160 -23.06 -8.41 1.60
N SER A 161 -24.18 -8.02 2.18
CA SER A 161 -24.67 -6.64 2.12
C SER A 161 -24.07 -5.77 3.24
N ILE A 162 -24.13 -4.45 3.06
CA ILE A 162 -23.61 -3.48 4.03
C ILE A 162 -24.57 -3.34 5.20
N GLU A 163 -24.04 -3.48 6.42
CA GLU A 163 -24.78 -3.23 7.66
C GLU A 163 -24.30 -1.97 8.38
N LYS A 164 -25.15 -1.41 9.27
CA LYS A 164 -24.78 -0.28 10.13
C LYS A 164 -23.53 -0.57 10.98
N SER A 165 -23.40 -1.80 11.47
CA SER A 165 -22.27 -2.28 12.27
C SER A 165 -20.94 -2.28 11.51
N ASN A 166 -20.97 -2.22 10.18
CA ASN A 166 -19.80 -2.27 9.33
C ASN A 166 -19.12 -0.89 9.18
N LEU A 167 -19.92 0.19 9.26
CA LEU A 167 -19.51 1.56 8.94
C LEU A 167 -18.40 2.10 9.87
N ASN A 168 -18.19 1.50 11.04
CA ASN A 168 -17.14 1.91 11.97
C ASN A 168 -15.72 1.58 11.48
N ARG A 169 -15.59 0.68 10.49
CA ARG A 169 -14.29 0.15 10.03
C ARG A 169 -14.21 -0.11 8.52
N GLN A 170 -15.33 -0.05 7.81
CA GLN A 170 -15.43 -0.23 6.37
C GLN A 170 -15.69 1.12 5.72
N PHE A 171 -14.66 1.97 5.70
CA PHE A 171 -14.78 3.40 5.39
C PHE A 171 -15.12 3.71 3.91
N LEU A 172 -15.16 2.70 3.03
CA LEU A 172 -15.69 2.88 1.67
C LEU A 172 -17.21 3.00 1.66
N PHE A 173 -17.89 2.61 2.75
CA PHE A 173 -19.35 2.61 2.82
C PHE A 173 -19.88 3.83 3.58
N ARG A 174 -21.12 4.21 3.28
CA ARG A 174 -21.86 5.29 3.95
C ARG A 174 -23.21 4.77 4.44
N SER A 175 -23.86 5.54 5.30
CA SER A 175 -25.16 5.18 5.89
C SER A 175 -26.25 4.94 4.83
N TRP A 176 -26.20 5.67 3.71
CA TRP A 176 -27.11 5.47 2.58
C TRP A 176 -26.80 4.24 1.72
N ASN A 177 -25.68 3.54 1.98
CA ASN A 177 -25.36 2.28 1.30
C ASN A 177 -25.85 1.04 2.05
N ILE A 178 -26.48 1.19 3.22
CA ILE A 178 -26.98 0.04 4.01
C ILE A 178 -27.95 -0.80 3.15
N GLY A 179 -27.76 -2.13 3.18
CA GLY A 179 -28.50 -3.11 2.39
C GLY A 179 -27.97 -3.33 0.97
N GLN A 180 -27.03 -2.51 0.48
CA GLN A 180 -26.41 -2.70 -0.83
C GLN A 180 -25.20 -3.66 -0.72
N MET A 181 -24.82 -4.32 -1.82
CA MET A 181 -23.73 -5.31 -1.84
C MET A 181 -22.37 -4.65 -1.62
N LYS A 182 -21.57 -5.18 -0.69
CA LYS A 182 -20.28 -4.61 -0.30
C LYS A 182 -19.33 -4.47 -1.48
N SER A 183 -19.16 -5.53 -2.27
CA SER A 183 -18.24 -5.56 -3.42
C SER A 183 -18.57 -4.49 -4.46
N LYS A 184 -19.86 -4.33 -4.79
CA LYS A 184 -20.33 -3.33 -5.75
C LYS A 184 -20.05 -1.90 -5.28
N ILE A 185 -20.44 -1.57 -4.05
CA ILE A 185 -20.23 -0.23 -3.50
C ILE A 185 -18.75 0.06 -3.28
N ALA A 186 -17.96 -0.94 -2.89
CA ALA A 186 -16.51 -0.79 -2.75
C ALA A 186 -15.88 -0.45 -4.10
N ALA A 187 -16.25 -1.18 -5.17
CA ALA A 187 -15.78 -0.94 -6.53
C ALA A 187 -16.17 0.45 -7.05
N ASP A 188 -17.42 0.86 -6.88
CA ASP A 188 -17.89 2.18 -7.27
C ASP A 188 -17.14 3.28 -6.51
N THR A 189 -16.94 3.10 -5.20
CA THR A 189 -16.26 4.08 -4.36
C THR A 189 -14.79 4.23 -4.74
N VAL A 190 -14.04 3.15 -4.95
CA VAL A 190 -12.62 3.26 -5.33
C VAL A 190 -12.42 3.82 -6.74
N LYS A 191 -13.38 3.63 -7.66
CA LYS A 191 -13.37 4.34 -8.95
C LYS A 191 -13.45 5.85 -8.79
N THR A 192 -14.10 6.36 -7.75
CA THR A 192 -14.07 7.82 -7.44
C THR A 192 -12.70 8.27 -6.95
N MET A 193 -11.95 7.40 -6.25
CA MET A 193 -10.58 7.69 -5.79
C MET A 193 -9.58 7.62 -6.95
N ASN A 194 -9.77 6.66 -7.87
CA ASN A 194 -8.98 6.52 -9.07
C ASN A 194 -9.83 6.08 -10.28
N PRO A 195 -10.24 7.04 -11.14
CA PRO A 195 -11.06 6.73 -12.32
C PRO A 195 -10.38 5.81 -13.34
N MET A 196 -9.05 5.67 -13.28
CA MET A 196 -8.31 4.77 -14.17
C MET A 196 -8.40 3.30 -13.75
N MET A 197 -8.81 3.01 -12.51
CA MET A 197 -8.81 1.66 -11.98
C MET A 197 -9.86 0.80 -12.68
N ASN A 198 -9.40 -0.22 -13.39
CA ASN A 198 -10.26 -1.23 -14.01
C ASN A 198 -10.70 -2.25 -12.96
N ILE A 199 -11.79 -1.95 -12.24
CA ILE A 199 -12.34 -2.82 -11.20
C ILE A 199 -13.71 -3.40 -11.57
N HIS A 200 -13.86 -4.70 -11.29
CA HIS A 200 -15.05 -5.52 -11.52
C HIS A 200 -15.51 -6.15 -10.20
N ALA A 201 -16.80 -6.02 -9.89
CA ALA A 201 -17.39 -6.57 -8.68
C ALA A 201 -18.24 -7.81 -8.97
N PHE A 202 -18.04 -8.84 -8.16
CA PHE A 202 -18.86 -10.04 -8.07
C PHE A 202 -19.57 -10.07 -6.73
N ILE A 203 -20.71 -10.75 -6.66
CA ILE A 203 -21.52 -10.87 -5.44
C ILE A 203 -21.58 -12.32 -4.94
N GLU A 204 -20.99 -13.24 -5.69
CA GLU A 204 -20.96 -14.65 -5.41
C GLU A 204 -19.75 -14.97 -4.54
N GLY A 205 -19.96 -15.59 -3.38
CA GLY A 205 -18.86 -16.02 -2.52
C GLY A 205 -17.95 -17.02 -3.24
N VAL A 206 -16.69 -17.13 -2.83
CA VAL A 206 -15.79 -18.15 -3.39
C VAL A 206 -16.01 -19.47 -2.66
N LEU A 207 -16.78 -20.35 -3.29
CA LEU A 207 -17.29 -21.61 -2.76
C LEU A 207 -17.28 -22.69 -3.86
N PRO A 208 -17.29 -24.00 -3.50
CA PRO A 208 -17.39 -25.08 -4.48
C PRO A 208 -18.54 -24.93 -5.48
N GLU A 209 -19.69 -24.41 -5.03
CA GLU A 209 -20.88 -24.22 -5.86
C GLU A 209 -20.70 -23.10 -6.91
N THR A 210 -19.71 -22.24 -6.72
CA THR A 210 -19.43 -21.06 -7.55
C THR A 210 -18.17 -21.21 -8.41
N GLU A 211 -17.55 -22.39 -8.45
CA GLU A 211 -16.36 -22.66 -9.26
C GLU A 211 -16.59 -22.40 -10.76
N HIS A 212 -17.81 -22.53 -11.23
CA HIS A 212 -18.17 -22.18 -12.61
C HIS A 212 -18.03 -20.68 -12.93
N ILE A 213 -17.94 -19.81 -11.93
CA ILE A 213 -17.68 -18.36 -12.04
C ILE A 213 -16.17 -18.09 -11.92
N TYR A 214 -15.52 -18.79 -10.99
CA TYR A 214 -14.10 -18.66 -10.67
C TYR A 214 -13.35 -19.91 -11.17
N ASP A 215 -13.46 -20.16 -12.48
CA ASP A 215 -12.88 -21.34 -13.11
C ASP A 215 -11.37 -21.17 -13.38
N ASP A 216 -10.75 -22.19 -13.98
CA ASP A 216 -9.34 -22.16 -14.36
C ASP A 216 -9.03 -20.95 -15.25
N THR A 217 -9.92 -20.60 -16.18
CA THR A 217 -9.76 -19.43 -17.06
C THR A 217 -9.73 -18.12 -16.28
N PHE A 218 -10.55 -18.02 -15.22
CA PHE A 218 -10.54 -16.86 -14.32
C PHE A 218 -9.22 -16.74 -13.55
N PHE A 219 -8.66 -17.84 -13.05
CA PHE A 219 -7.44 -17.83 -12.23
C PHE A 219 -6.16 -17.72 -13.05
N GLU A 220 -6.07 -18.38 -14.20
CA GLU A 220 -4.87 -18.40 -15.05
C GLU A 220 -4.46 -17.01 -15.56
N ARG A 221 -5.41 -16.07 -15.63
CA ARG A 221 -5.15 -14.69 -16.05
C ARG A 221 -4.70 -13.76 -14.91
N LEU A 222 -4.72 -14.19 -13.65
CA LEU A 222 -4.40 -13.34 -12.50
C LEU A 222 -2.91 -13.40 -12.18
N ASP A 223 -2.37 -12.29 -11.70
CA ASP A 223 -1.02 -12.23 -11.12
C ASP A 223 -1.03 -12.60 -9.63
N GLY A 224 -2.19 -12.53 -8.96
CA GLY A 224 -2.32 -12.91 -7.57
C GLY A 224 -3.72 -12.77 -6.98
N VAL A 225 -3.88 -13.34 -5.78
CA VAL A 225 -5.10 -13.31 -4.98
C VAL A 225 -4.81 -12.68 -3.62
N VAL A 226 -5.72 -11.84 -3.13
CA VAL A 226 -5.66 -11.23 -1.80
C VAL A 226 -6.88 -11.64 -0.98
N ASN A 227 -6.62 -12.33 0.12
CA ASN A 227 -7.66 -12.71 1.07
C ASN A 227 -7.97 -11.57 2.05
N ALA A 228 -9.24 -11.18 2.10
CA ALA A 228 -9.82 -10.23 3.05
C ALA A 228 -11.01 -10.87 3.81
N LEU A 229 -10.91 -12.17 4.04
CA LEU A 229 -11.91 -13.03 4.67
C LEU A 229 -11.89 -12.92 6.20
N ASP A 230 -12.99 -13.28 6.85
CA ASP A 230 -13.13 -13.28 8.31
C ASP A 230 -13.06 -14.68 8.94
N ASN A 231 -13.33 -15.75 8.18
CA ASN A 231 -13.40 -17.11 8.69
C ASN A 231 -12.28 -18.03 8.15
N VAL A 232 -11.93 -19.06 8.94
CA VAL A 232 -10.82 -19.99 8.61
C VAL A 232 -11.20 -20.94 7.47
N LYS A 233 -12.47 -21.31 7.35
CA LYS A 233 -12.93 -22.27 6.32
C LYS A 233 -12.70 -21.70 4.92
N ALA A 234 -13.14 -20.47 4.68
CA ALA A 234 -12.94 -19.79 3.40
C ALA A 234 -11.45 -19.57 3.09
N ARG A 235 -10.62 -19.31 4.11
CA ARG A 235 -9.16 -19.20 3.92
C ARG A 235 -8.48 -20.52 3.54
N LYS A 236 -9.04 -21.67 3.93
CA LYS A 236 -8.51 -23.00 3.63
C LYS A 236 -8.98 -23.57 2.29
N TYR A 237 -10.07 -23.02 1.75
CA TYR A 237 -10.60 -23.44 0.46
C TYR A 237 -9.67 -23.00 -0.67
N TYR A 238 -8.97 -21.89 -0.47
CA TYR A 238 -7.84 -21.42 -1.28
C TYR A 238 -6.52 -22.08 -0.92
#